data_AF-A0AAW6LXG5-F1
#
_entry.id   AF-A0AAW6LXG5-F1
#
_cell.length_a   1.000
_cell.length_b   1.000
_cell.length_c   1.000
_cell.angle_alpha   90.00
_cell.angle_beta   90.00
_cell.angle_gamma   90.00
#
_symmetry.space_group_name_H-M   'P 1'
#
loop_
_entity.id
_entity.type
_entity.pdbx_description
1 polymer ?
#
loop_
_entity_poly.entity_id
_entity_poly.type
_entity_poly.pdbx_seq_one_letter_code
_entity_poly.pdbx_strand_id
1 'polypeptide(L)'
;MVSGDVVSSAHLAAFGAASAPGVTGGPGCGRCGSVGAVMTPVRQVVSKQFTAYSRWLDPGADTLCETCVWLYRNRSLRSDIHLVRQSGPTLDVLTERQLAQLLSAPLPHDTAVIVPSRMGRKHIFADARWGHIAVDDAQIPWTARDVGALAAVMRLRQAGFSERHLLDPAPDYTVLRRLPSTQWQTVFEDWRTIDVWRTAPPWWTVALRSATTSS
;
A
#
# COMPACT_ATOMS: atom_id res chain seq x y z
N MET A 1 -2.15 -25.91 5.45
CA MET A 1 -1.27 -24.97 4.72
C MET A 1 -0.97 -23.83 5.65
N VAL A 2 0.30 -23.55 5.93
CA VAL A 2 0.65 -22.36 6.72
C VAL A 2 0.24 -21.16 5.89
N SER A 3 -0.72 -20.40 6.37
CA SER A 3 -1.14 -19.13 5.77
C SER A 3 0.06 -18.19 5.83
N GLY A 4 0.85 -18.15 4.76
CA GLY A 4 2.02 -17.28 4.66
C GLY A 4 1.63 -15.81 4.80
N ASP A 5 2.51 -15.01 5.38
CA ASP A 5 2.36 -13.55 5.34
C ASP A 5 2.46 -13.02 3.90
N VAL A 6 2.07 -11.76 3.69
CA VAL A 6 2.06 -11.11 2.36
C VAL A 6 3.42 -11.19 1.68
N VAL A 7 4.52 -11.01 2.42
CA VAL A 7 5.87 -11.00 1.84
C VAL A 7 6.30 -12.40 1.44
N SER A 8 6.02 -13.40 2.28
CA SER A 8 6.27 -14.80 1.94
C SER A 8 5.49 -15.23 0.69
N SER A 9 4.22 -14.83 0.57
CA SER A 9 3.42 -15.12 -0.63
C SER A 9 3.90 -14.37 -1.87
N ALA A 10 4.31 -13.10 -1.75
CA ALA A 10 4.85 -12.33 -2.86
C ALA A 10 6.20 -12.89 -3.34
N HIS A 11 7.05 -13.35 -2.42
CA HIS A 11 8.31 -14.00 -2.76
C HIS A 11 8.09 -15.34 -3.47
N LEU A 12 7.13 -16.14 -2.97
CA LEU A 12 6.69 -17.38 -3.61
C LEU A 12 6.18 -17.13 -5.03
N ALA A 13 5.42 -16.04 -5.25
CA ALA A 13 4.97 -15.64 -6.58
C ALA A 13 6.13 -15.27 -7.52
N ALA A 14 7.14 -14.58 -7.00
CA ALA A 14 8.27 -14.08 -7.78
C ALA A 14 9.27 -15.18 -8.18
N PHE A 15 9.49 -16.18 -7.32
CA PHE A 15 10.56 -17.17 -7.50
C PHE A 15 10.11 -18.63 -7.46
N GLY A 16 8.84 -18.90 -7.17
CA GLY A 16 8.36 -20.26 -6.89
C GLY A 16 8.71 -20.72 -5.47
N ALA A 17 8.50 -22.00 -5.20
CA ALA A 17 8.76 -22.57 -3.87
C ALA A 17 10.23 -22.40 -3.49
N ALA A 18 10.49 -21.91 -2.27
CA ALA A 18 11.84 -21.80 -1.76
C ALA A 18 12.51 -23.19 -1.75
N SER A 19 13.81 -23.21 -2.06
CA SER A 19 14.67 -24.37 -1.81
C SER A 19 14.54 -24.78 -0.32
N ALA A 20 14.59 -26.09 -0.05
CA ALA A 20 14.30 -26.71 1.24
C ALA A 20 14.83 -25.92 2.48
N PRO A 21 14.10 -25.93 3.61
CA PRO A 21 14.51 -25.20 4.81
C PRO A 21 15.95 -25.54 5.21
N GLY A 22 16.72 -24.51 5.54
CA GLY A 22 18.06 -24.68 6.10
C GLY A 22 18.02 -25.41 7.44
N VAL A 23 19.16 -25.96 7.84
CA VAL A 23 19.32 -26.73 9.10
C VAL A 23 18.65 -26.01 10.27
N THR A 24 17.70 -26.68 10.92
CA THR A 24 17.03 -26.19 12.12
C THR A 24 18.03 -26.10 13.28
N GLY A 25 18.31 -24.89 13.78
CA GLY A 25 19.17 -24.69 14.96
C GLY A 25 20.05 -23.42 14.97
N GLY A 26 20.10 -22.64 13.88
CA GLY A 26 20.83 -21.36 13.83
C GLY A 26 19.98 -20.14 14.25
N PRO A 27 20.62 -18.97 14.51
CA PRO A 27 19.88 -17.73 14.75
C PRO A 27 19.01 -17.38 13.52
N GLY A 28 17.73 -17.09 13.77
CA GLY A 28 16.75 -16.79 12.74
C GLY A 28 16.96 -15.44 12.07
N CYS A 29 16.20 -15.19 11.00
CA CYS A 29 16.13 -13.89 10.35
C CYS A 29 15.68 -12.81 11.33
N GLY A 30 16.41 -11.71 11.46
CA GLY A 30 16.05 -10.61 12.36
C GLY A 30 14.64 -10.06 12.11
N ARG A 31 14.21 -9.97 10.86
CA ARG A 31 12.87 -9.46 10.53
C ARG A 31 11.75 -10.45 10.86
N CYS A 32 11.81 -11.67 10.32
CA CYS A 32 10.67 -12.60 10.31
C CYS A 32 10.88 -13.87 11.15
N GLY A 33 12.04 -14.04 11.78
CA GLY A 33 12.39 -15.22 12.56
C GLY A 33 12.70 -16.49 11.74
N SER A 34 12.37 -16.54 10.45
CA SER A 34 12.58 -17.72 9.61
C SER A 34 14.07 -18.05 9.43
N VAL A 35 14.38 -19.34 9.35
CA VAL A 35 15.71 -19.86 9.03
C VAL A 35 15.71 -20.32 7.57
N GLY A 36 16.56 -19.72 6.75
CA GLY A 36 16.76 -20.10 5.35
C GLY A 36 18.03 -20.94 5.16
N ALA A 37 18.18 -21.54 3.98
CA ALA A 37 19.43 -22.20 3.59
C ALA A 37 20.62 -21.22 3.51
N VAL A 38 20.33 -19.98 3.11
CA VAL A 38 21.31 -18.88 3.08
C VAL A 38 20.84 -17.75 3.99
N MET A 39 21.71 -17.37 4.92
CA MET A 39 21.51 -16.27 5.85
C MET A 39 22.51 -15.16 5.54
N THR A 40 22.03 -13.95 5.25
CA THR A 40 22.87 -12.82 4.81
C THR A 40 23.06 -11.82 5.94
N PRO A 41 24.29 -11.31 6.19
CA PRO A 41 24.51 -10.29 7.20
C PRO A 41 23.68 -9.01 6.96
N VAL A 42 23.01 -8.51 8.01
CA VAL A 42 22.14 -7.33 7.98
C VAL A 42 22.83 -6.12 7.33
N ARG A 43 24.09 -5.87 7.70
CA ARG A 43 24.92 -4.76 7.20
C ARG A 43 25.16 -4.77 5.68
N GLN A 44 24.92 -5.88 5.00
CA GLN A 44 25.02 -5.99 3.54
C GLN A 44 23.69 -5.73 2.83
N VAL A 45 22.59 -5.64 3.57
CA VAL A 45 21.22 -5.55 3.03
C VAL A 45 20.62 -4.17 3.28
N VAL A 46 20.72 -3.69 4.51
CA VAL A 46 20.23 -2.37 4.91
C VAL A 46 21.41 -1.48 5.32
N SER A 47 21.27 -0.17 5.08
CA SER A 47 22.33 0.79 5.40
C SER A 47 22.38 1.08 6.90
N LYS A 48 23.49 1.69 7.36
CA LYS A 48 23.62 2.21 8.73
C LYS A 48 22.56 3.28 9.10
N GLN A 49 21.93 3.90 8.10
CA GLN A 49 20.87 4.90 8.28
C GLN A 49 19.46 4.28 8.31
N PHE A 50 19.34 2.95 8.20
CA PHE A 50 18.06 2.28 8.32
C PHE A 50 17.50 2.47 9.73
N THR A 51 16.24 2.89 9.84
CA THR A 51 15.60 3.19 11.13
C THR A 51 14.37 2.33 11.40
N ALA A 52 13.93 1.52 10.44
CA ALA A 52 12.71 0.73 10.54
C ALA A 52 12.92 -0.64 11.25
N TYR A 53 13.96 -0.75 12.09
CA TYR A 53 14.24 -1.97 12.87
C TYR A 53 13.15 -2.28 13.90
N SER A 54 12.38 -1.29 14.36
CA SER A 54 11.28 -1.50 15.31
C SER A 54 10.17 -2.43 14.80
N ARG A 55 10.14 -2.69 13.49
CA ARG A 55 9.20 -3.61 12.85
C ARG A 55 9.77 -5.02 12.67
N TRP A 56 11.00 -5.27 13.14
CA TRP A 56 11.64 -6.58 13.10
C TRP A 56 11.30 -7.37 14.37
N LEU A 57 11.25 -8.69 14.23
CA LEU A 57 11.05 -9.60 15.36
C LEU A 57 12.22 -9.54 16.36
N ASP A 58 13.44 -9.49 15.83
CA ASP A 58 14.69 -9.31 16.59
C ASP A 58 15.55 -8.21 15.94
N PRO A 59 15.45 -6.96 16.45
CA PRO A 59 16.27 -5.84 15.99
C PRO A 59 17.79 -6.03 16.22
N GLY A 60 18.18 -6.91 17.14
CA GLY A 60 19.58 -7.19 17.48
C GLY A 60 20.21 -8.31 16.65
N ALA A 61 19.43 -8.99 15.81
CA ALA A 61 19.94 -10.07 14.98
C ALA A 61 20.90 -9.56 13.89
N ASP A 62 21.92 -10.36 13.60
CA ASP A 62 22.94 -10.01 12.62
C ASP A 62 22.65 -10.52 11.20
N THR A 63 21.58 -11.29 10.99
CA THR A 63 21.30 -11.94 9.70
C THR A 63 19.84 -11.82 9.24
N LEU A 64 19.64 -11.91 7.92
CA LEU A 64 18.34 -11.94 7.24
C LEU A 64 18.24 -13.17 6.33
N CYS A 65 17.05 -13.76 6.23
CA CYS A 65 16.75 -14.80 5.26
C CYS A 65 16.63 -14.23 3.84
N GLU A 66 16.75 -15.10 2.83
CA GLU A 66 16.64 -14.76 1.41
C GLU A 66 15.41 -13.91 1.06
N THR A 67 14.23 -14.26 1.57
CA THR A 67 13.00 -13.49 1.36
C THR A 67 13.10 -12.06 1.88
N CYS A 68 13.68 -11.86 3.06
CA CYS A 68 13.87 -10.53 3.62
C CYS A 68 14.99 -9.76 2.90
N VAL A 69 16.02 -10.44 2.40
CA VAL A 69 17.04 -9.82 1.54
C VAL A 69 16.42 -9.30 0.25
N TRP A 70 15.62 -10.13 -0.44
CA TRP A 70 14.89 -9.73 -1.63
C TRP A 70 14.01 -8.52 -1.37
N LEU A 71 13.21 -8.57 -0.30
CA LEU A 71 12.32 -7.48 0.09
C LEU A 71 13.05 -6.13 0.22
N TYR A 72 14.19 -6.11 0.92
CA TYR A 72 14.91 -4.87 1.19
C TYR A 72 15.76 -4.39 0.01
N ARG A 73 16.22 -5.29 -0.86
CA ARG A 73 17.04 -4.91 -2.03
C ARG A 73 16.21 -4.54 -3.26
N ASN A 74 15.03 -5.13 -3.42
CA ASN A 74 14.21 -4.91 -4.61
C ASN A 74 13.62 -3.50 -4.62
N ARG A 75 14.09 -2.67 -5.57
CA ARG A 75 13.66 -1.27 -5.69
C ARG A 75 12.22 -1.14 -6.16
N SER A 76 11.72 -2.05 -7.00
CA SER A 76 10.34 -2.02 -7.49
C SER A 76 9.31 -2.09 -6.36
N LEU A 77 9.61 -2.84 -5.28
CA LEU A 77 8.75 -2.95 -4.09
C LEU A 77 8.65 -1.63 -3.30
N ARG A 78 9.49 -0.64 -3.61
CA ARG A 78 9.47 0.69 -3.00
C ARG A 78 8.85 1.76 -3.88
N SER A 79 8.78 1.57 -5.20
CA SER A 79 8.31 2.58 -6.14
C SER A 79 6.94 2.28 -6.73
N ASP A 80 6.65 1.00 -6.97
CA ASP A 80 5.52 0.59 -7.79
C ASP A 80 4.32 0.22 -6.91
N ILE A 81 3.12 0.29 -7.48
CA ILE A 81 1.91 -0.17 -6.81
C ILE A 81 1.85 -1.68 -6.99
N HIS A 82 1.78 -2.43 -5.90
CA HIS A 82 1.73 -3.90 -5.95
C HIS A 82 0.41 -4.43 -5.42
N LEU A 83 -0.03 -5.54 -6.03
CA LEU A 83 -1.16 -6.32 -5.61
C LEU A 83 -0.69 -7.75 -5.35
N VAL A 84 -0.98 -8.25 -4.15
CA VAL A 84 -0.67 -9.61 -3.73
C VAL A 84 -1.97 -10.32 -3.37
N ARG A 85 -2.15 -11.54 -3.86
CA ARG A 85 -3.27 -12.41 -3.51
C ARG A 85 -2.79 -13.71 -2.90
N GLN A 86 -3.52 -14.21 -1.92
CA GLN A 86 -3.15 -15.45 -1.21
C GLN A 86 -3.62 -16.71 -1.94
N SER A 87 -4.83 -16.69 -2.52
CA SER A 87 -5.53 -17.84 -3.10
C SER A 87 -4.91 -18.38 -4.41
N GLY A 88 -4.01 -17.59 -5.00
CA GLY A 88 -2.95 -18.04 -5.90
C GLY A 88 -1.85 -16.99 -5.75
N PRO A 89 -0.66 -17.32 -5.20
CA PRO A 89 0.34 -16.33 -4.87
C PRO A 89 0.71 -15.56 -6.14
N THR A 90 0.24 -14.32 -6.23
CA THR A 90 0.61 -13.37 -7.29
C THR A 90 1.35 -12.19 -6.72
N LEU A 91 2.19 -11.58 -7.54
CA LEU A 91 2.81 -10.30 -7.29
C LEU A 91 2.63 -9.46 -8.56
N ASP A 92 1.50 -8.76 -8.63
CA ASP A 92 1.13 -7.97 -9.80
C ASP A 92 1.52 -6.51 -9.59
N VAL A 93 2.10 -5.88 -10.62
CA VAL A 93 2.30 -4.42 -10.65
C VAL A 93 1.06 -3.77 -11.24
N LEU A 94 0.49 -2.78 -10.54
CA LEU A 94 -0.68 -2.05 -10.98
C LEU A 94 -0.33 -0.67 -11.53
N THR A 95 -1.04 -0.27 -12.57
CA THR A 95 -1.20 1.14 -12.96
C THR A 95 -2.16 1.85 -12.02
N GLU A 96 -2.13 3.19 -11.99
CA GLU A 96 -3.07 4.02 -11.22
C GLU A 96 -4.53 3.75 -11.60
N ARG A 97 -4.80 3.51 -12.89
CA ARG A 97 -6.14 3.13 -13.38
C ARG A 97 -6.59 1.77 -12.85
N GLN A 98 -5.71 0.76 -12.85
CA GLN A 98 -6.03 -0.56 -12.29
C GLN A 98 -6.24 -0.48 -10.77
N LEU A 99 -5.47 0.36 -10.07
CA LEU A 99 -5.69 0.65 -8.66
C LEU A 99 -7.09 1.24 -8.44
N ALA A 100 -7.48 2.26 -9.20
CA ALA A 100 -8.81 2.86 -9.09
C ALA A 100 -9.93 1.84 -9.32
N GLN A 101 -9.78 0.96 -10.30
CA GLN A 101 -10.73 -0.12 -10.57
C GLN A 101 -10.80 -1.11 -9.40
N LEU A 102 -9.66 -1.54 -8.86
CA LEU A 102 -9.61 -2.44 -7.70
C LEU A 102 -10.31 -1.81 -6.48
N LEU A 103 -10.05 -0.54 -6.21
CA LEU A 103 -10.57 0.18 -5.05
C LEU A 103 -12.02 0.65 -5.21
N SER A 104 -12.66 0.33 -6.34
CA SER A 104 -14.11 0.52 -6.53
C SER A 104 -14.98 -0.48 -5.76
N ALA A 105 -14.35 -1.45 -5.08
CA ALA A 105 -14.99 -2.40 -4.17
C ALA A 105 -14.18 -2.54 -2.87
N PRO A 106 -14.78 -3.03 -1.78
CA PRO A 106 -14.05 -3.37 -0.55
C PRO A 106 -12.94 -4.38 -0.82
N LEU A 107 -11.81 -4.25 -0.12
CA LEU A 107 -10.67 -5.14 -0.35
C LEU A 107 -10.92 -6.52 0.29
N PRO A 108 -10.76 -7.62 -0.47
CA PRO A 108 -10.90 -8.97 0.08
C PRO A 108 -9.86 -9.26 1.17
N HIS A 109 -10.25 -10.09 2.15
CA HIS A 109 -9.40 -10.44 3.30
C HIS A 109 -8.12 -11.21 2.92
N ASP A 110 -8.06 -11.80 1.73
CA ASP A 110 -6.94 -12.59 1.20
C ASP A 110 -6.07 -11.79 0.21
N THR A 111 -6.31 -10.48 0.12
CA THR A 111 -5.66 -9.56 -0.81
C THR A 111 -4.94 -8.46 -0.05
N ALA A 112 -3.73 -8.11 -0.48
CA ALA A 112 -2.98 -6.98 0.05
C ALA A 112 -2.58 -6.03 -1.09
N VAL A 113 -2.71 -4.72 -0.88
CA VAL A 113 -2.31 -3.70 -1.84
C VAL A 113 -1.23 -2.84 -1.22
N ILE A 114 -0.15 -2.59 -1.94
CA ILE A 114 0.95 -1.76 -1.49
C ILE A 114 0.98 -0.53 -2.38
N VAL A 115 0.78 0.65 -1.80
CA VAL A 115 0.74 1.94 -2.51
C VAL A 115 1.85 2.84 -1.96
N PRO A 116 3.04 2.82 -2.57
CA PRO A 116 4.10 3.73 -2.16
C PRO A 116 3.73 5.18 -2.44
N SER A 117 4.08 6.07 -1.50
CA SER A 117 4.13 7.50 -1.77
C SER A 117 5.23 7.79 -2.79
N ARG A 118 5.07 8.86 -3.58
CA ARG A 118 5.92 9.17 -4.74
C ARG A 118 7.42 9.27 -4.43
N MET A 119 7.81 9.42 -3.17
CA MET A 119 9.22 9.56 -2.80
C MET A 119 10.00 8.24 -2.78
N GLY A 120 9.35 7.06 -2.82
CA GLY A 120 10.02 5.75 -3.01
C GLY A 120 11.09 5.38 -1.95
N ARG A 121 11.11 6.09 -0.82
CA ARG A 121 12.17 5.99 0.20
C ARG A 121 11.90 4.93 1.26
N LYS A 122 10.62 4.62 1.52
CA LYS A 122 10.19 3.74 2.61
C LYS A 122 10.05 2.29 2.14
N HIS A 123 10.35 1.34 3.03
CA HIS A 123 10.18 -0.11 2.78
C HIS A 123 8.80 -0.59 3.24
N ILE A 124 7.73 0.03 2.72
CA ILE A 124 6.37 -0.19 3.24
C ILE A 124 5.83 -1.60 2.96
N PHE A 125 6.36 -2.27 1.93
CA PHE A 125 6.00 -3.64 1.58
C PHE A 125 6.30 -4.60 2.75
N ALA A 126 7.30 -4.29 3.57
CA ALA A 126 7.66 -5.08 4.74
C ALA A 126 6.52 -5.22 5.75
N ASP A 127 5.55 -4.30 5.72
CA ASP A 127 4.50 -4.18 6.73
C ASP A 127 3.12 -4.52 6.16
N ALA A 128 3.07 -4.94 4.90
CA ALA A 128 1.82 -5.27 4.22
C ALA A 128 1.08 -6.41 4.93
N ARG A 129 -0.24 -6.23 5.06
CA ARG A 129 -1.14 -7.19 5.70
C ARG A 129 -2.27 -7.56 4.76
N TRP A 130 -2.70 -8.82 4.87
CA TRP A 130 -3.90 -9.29 4.17
C TRP A 130 -5.13 -8.48 4.59
N GLY A 131 -6.01 -8.19 3.64
CA GLY A 131 -7.19 -7.35 3.81
C GLY A 131 -6.91 -5.85 3.95
N HIS A 132 -5.67 -5.40 3.73
CA HIS A 132 -5.27 -4.01 3.93
C HIS A 132 -4.55 -3.40 2.72
N ILE A 133 -4.62 -2.07 2.65
CA ILE A 133 -3.75 -1.24 1.82
C ILE A 133 -2.61 -0.72 2.69
N ALA A 134 -1.37 -1.06 2.34
CA ALA A 134 -0.17 -0.50 2.93
C ALA A 134 0.20 0.81 2.21
N VAL A 135 0.26 1.90 2.95
CA VAL A 135 0.64 3.22 2.43
C VAL A 135 1.40 3.99 3.50
N ASP A 136 2.59 4.50 3.15
CA ASP A 136 3.51 5.13 4.11
C ASP A 136 3.72 4.28 5.38
N ASP A 137 3.22 4.73 6.52
CA ASP A 137 3.32 4.02 7.82
C ASP A 137 1.98 3.43 8.28
N ALA A 138 0.97 3.44 7.41
CA ALA A 138 -0.39 3.02 7.72
C ALA A 138 -0.78 1.73 7.01
N GLN A 139 -1.69 0.99 7.66
CA GLN A 139 -2.39 -0.16 7.11
C GLN A 139 -3.87 0.16 7.14
N ILE A 140 -4.46 0.38 5.97
CA ILE A 140 -5.84 0.83 5.81
C ILE A 140 -6.73 -0.38 5.51
N PRO A 141 -7.72 -0.71 6.36
CA PRO A 141 -8.79 -1.60 5.93
C PRO A 141 -9.64 -0.85 4.89
N TRP A 142 -9.79 -1.40 3.69
CA TRP A 142 -10.55 -0.74 2.63
C TRP A 142 -12.00 -1.25 2.61
N THR A 143 -12.90 -0.42 3.13
CA THR A 143 -14.29 -0.79 3.39
C THR A 143 -15.27 -0.18 2.39
N ALA A 144 -16.55 -0.55 2.47
CA ALA A 144 -17.60 0.08 1.64
C ALA A 144 -17.70 1.60 1.85
N ARG A 145 -17.37 2.11 3.05
CA ARG A 145 -17.31 3.55 3.31
C ARG A 145 -16.20 4.21 2.49
N ASP A 146 -15.04 3.56 2.41
CA ASP A 146 -13.88 4.06 1.68
C ASP A 146 -14.12 4.06 0.17
N VAL A 147 -14.82 3.03 -0.35
CA VAL A 147 -15.29 2.99 -1.73
C VAL A 147 -16.18 4.21 -2.04
N GLY A 148 -17.15 4.51 -1.17
CA GLY A 148 -18.03 5.66 -1.33
C GLY A 148 -17.26 7.00 -1.33
N ALA A 149 -16.29 7.14 -0.43
CA ALA A 149 -15.44 8.32 -0.36
C ALA A 149 -14.50 8.46 -1.57
N LEU A 150 -13.91 7.36 -2.07
CA LEU A 150 -13.11 7.40 -3.30
C LEU A 150 -13.95 7.81 -4.50
N ALA A 151 -15.15 7.25 -4.63
CA ALA A 151 -16.07 7.60 -5.71
C ALA A 151 -16.46 9.09 -5.65
N ALA A 152 -16.68 9.65 -4.45
CA ALA A 152 -16.91 11.07 -4.24
C ALA A 152 -15.68 11.91 -4.66
N VAL A 153 -14.47 11.53 -4.25
CA VAL A 153 -13.23 12.19 -4.71
C VAL A 153 -13.14 12.20 -6.24
N MET A 154 -13.37 11.06 -6.90
CA MET A 154 -13.30 10.96 -8.35
C MET A 154 -14.34 11.85 -9.05
N ARG A 155 -15.59 11.89 -8.57
CA ARG A 155 -16.63 12.78 -9.11
C ARG A 155 -16.26 14.26 -8.93
N LEU A 156 -15.76 14.65 -7.77
CA LEU A 156 -15.32 16.02 -7.52
C LEU A 156 -14.12 16.42 -8.40
N ARG A 157 -13.16 15.51 -8.60
CA ARG A 157 -12.05 15.71 -9.55
C ARG A 157 -12.56 15.91 -10.98
N GLN A 158 -13.53 15.11 -11.41
CA GLN A 158 -14.17 15.23 -12.73
C GLN A 158 -14.96 16.55 -12.87
N ALA A 159 -15.55 17.05 -11.79
CA ALA A 159 -16.20 18.36 -11.73
C ALA A 159 -15.23 19.55 -11.74
N GLY A 160 -13.91 19.30 -11.82
CA GLY A 160 -12.88 20.33 -11.96
C GLY A 160 -12.29 20.82 -10.65
N PHE A 161 -12.61 20.19 -9.51
CA PHE A 161 -11.94 20.52 -8.25
C PHE A 161 -10.53 19.93 -8.23
N SER A 162 -9.53 20.77 -7.92
CA SER A 162 -8.14 20.34 -7.78
C SER A 162 -7.91 19.63 -6.44
N GLU A 163 -6.79 18.91 -6.30
CA GLU A 163 -6.38 18.28 -5.03
C GLU A 163 -6.39 19.27 -3.87
N ARG A 164 -5.93 20.50 -4.14
CA ARG A 164 -5.91 21.58 -3.16
C ARG A 164 -7.31 21.96 -2.72
N HIS A 165 -8.26 22.11 -3.65
CA HIS A 165 -9.64 22.45 -3.30
C HIS A 165 -10.26 21.39 -2.39
N LEU A 166 -10.01 20.10 -2.64
CA LEU A 166 -10.66 19.02 -1.86
C LEU A 166 -10.20 18.98 -0.39
N LEU A 167 -9.05 19.58 -0.08
CA LEU A 167 -8.56 19.75 1.29
C LEU A 167 -9.26 20.89 2.03
N ASP A 168 -9.92 21.80 1.32
CA ASP A 168 -10.65 22.91 1.93
C ASP A 168 -11.98 22.44 2.56
N PRO A 169 -12.40 23.04 3.68
CA PRO A 169 -13.61 22.61 4.39
C PRO A 169 -14.90 22.83 3.60
N ALA A 170 -14.88 23.68 2.57
CA ALA A 170 -16.01 24.00 1.71
C ALA A 170 -15.62 24.01 0.23
N PRO A 171 -16.56 23.74 -0.70
CA PRO A 171 -16.29 23.82 -2.13
C PRO A 171 -15.89 25.23 -2.56
N ASP A 172 -14.85 25.33 -3.40
CA ASP A 172 -14.49 26.60 -4.02
C ASP A 172 -15.64 27.11 -4.89
N TYR A 173 -16.12 28.32 -4.59
CA TYR A 173 -17.26 28.92 -5.27
C TYR A 173 -16.97 29.22 -6.75
N THR A 174 -15.72 29.50 -7.10
CA THR A 174 -15.33 29.83 -8.48
C THR A 174 -15.44 28.61 -9.38
N VAL A 175 -15.13 27.42 -8.88
CA VAL A 175 -15.38 26.15 -9.58
C VAL A 175 -16.88 25.82 -9.56
N LEU A 176 -17.52 25.88 -8.39
CA LEU A 176 -18.93 25.52 -8.22
C LEU A 176 -19.86 26.30 -9.15
N ARG A 177 -19.67 27.62 -9.29
CA ARG A 177 -20.52 28.48 -10.14
C ARG A 177 -20.46 28.16 -11.63
N ARG A 178 -19.47 27.38 -12.09
CA ARG A 178 -19.33 26.96 -13.48
C ARG A 178 -20.09 25.67 -13.79
N LEU A 179 -20.53 24.96 -12.75
CA LEU A 179 -21.31 23.74 -12.88
C LEU A 179 -22.81 24.07 -13.01
N PRO A 180 -23.59 23.24 -13.73
CA PRO A 180 -25.04 23.34 -13.72
C PRO A 180 -25.59 23.32 -12.28
N SER A 181 -26.55 24.17 -11.96
CA SER A 181 -27.14 24.27 -10.62
C SER A 181 -27.73 22.95 -10.13
N THR A 182 -28.18 22.08 -11.05
CA THR A 182 -28.66 20.72 -10.75
C THR A 182 -27.60 19.80 -10.14
N GLN A 183 -26.30 20.11 -10.30
CA GLN A 183 -25.20 19.30 -9.76
C GLN A 183 -24.73 19.78 -8.38
N TRP A 184 -25.14 20.96 -7.93
CA TRP A 184 -24.62 21.57 -6.70
C TRP A 184 -24.92 20.72 -5.46
N GLN A 185 -26.12 20.14 -5.38
CA GLN A 185 -26.49 19.28 -4.26
C GLN A 185 -25.56 18.06 -4.16
N THR A 186 -25.29 17.39 -5.28
CA THR A 186 -24.36 16.26 -5.34
C THR A 186 -22.95 16.67 -4.95
N VAL A 187 -22.48 17.85 -5.37
CA VAL A 187 -21.17 18.37 -4.94
C VAL A 187 -21.13 18.52 -3.42
N PHE A 188 -22.15 19.09 -2.78
CA PHE A 188 -22.19 19.25 -1.33
C PHE A 188 -22.30 17.91 -0.57
N GLU A 189 -22.97 16.91 -1.13
CA GLU A 189 -23.03 15.55 -0.58
C GLU A 189 -21.67 14.85 -0.67
N ASP A 190 -21.02 14.94 -1.83
CA ASP A 190 -19.66 14.39 -2.03
C ASP A 190 -18.64 15.11 -1.14
N TRP A 191 -18.74 16.43 -1.00
CA TRP A 191 -17.84 17.22 -0.14
C TRP A 191 -17.91 16.81 1.33
N ARG A 192 -19.12 16.48 1.82
CA ARG A 192 -19.33 15.96 3.17
C ARG A 192 -18.82 14.53 3.31
N THR A 193 -19.00 13.71 2.28
CA THR A 193 -18.55 12.31 2.28
C THR A 193 -17.04 12.20 2.48
N ILE A 194 -16.26 13.10 1.87
CA ILE A 194 -14.79 13.07 1.94
C ILE A 194 -14.20 13.77 3.18
N ASP A 195 -15.03 14.38 4.03
CA ASP A 195 -14.55 15.20 5.15
C ASP A 195 -13.65 14.40 6.12
N VAL A 196 -14.01 13.13 6.37
CA VAL A 196 -13.24 12.21 7.21
C VAL A 196 -11.82 11.94 6.68
N TRP A 197 -11.58 12.10 5.37
CA TRP A 197 -10.27 11.87 4.77
C TRP A 197 -9.35 13.09 4.83
N ARG A 198 -9.87 14.30 5.04
CA ARG A 198 -9.04 15.52 5.14
C ARG A 198 -8.07 15.49 6.32
N THR A 199 -8.45 14.80 7.38
CA THR A 199 -7.64 14.60 8.59
C THR A 199 -6.98 13.22 8.66
N ALA A 200 -7.11 12.40 7.60
CA ALA A 200 -6.54 11.06 7.50
C ALA A 200 -5.57 10.97 6.30
N PRO A 201 -4.34 11.51 6.43
CA PRO A 201 -3.37 11.59 5.32
C PRO A 201 -3.15 10.29 4.53
N PRO A 202 -3.10 9.09 5.16
CA PRO A 202 -2.93 7.84 4.43
C PRO A 202 -4.03 7.56 3.39
N TRP A 203 -5.30 7.79 3.76
CA TRP A 203 -6.44 7.63 2.85
C TRP A 203 -6.36 8.63 1.70
N TRP A 204 -5.95 9.86 2.01
CA TRP A 204 -5.76 10.89 0.99
C TRP A 204 -4.68 10.51 -0.02
N THR A 205 -3.54 10.01 0.43
CA THR A 205 -2.46 9.52 -0.46
C THR A 205 -2.97 8.42 -1.40
N VAL A 206 -3.75 7.46 -0.89
CA VAL A 206 -4.34 6.39 -1.72
C VAL A 206 -5.32 6.97 -2.73
N ALA A 207 -6.20 7.88 -2.30
CA ALA A 207 -7.17 8.52 -3.18
C ALA A 207 -6.50 9.30 -4.31
N LEU A 208 -5.49 10.10 -4.01
CA LEU A 208 -4.75 10.88 -5.02
C LEU A 208 -3.98 10.02 -6.01
N ARG A 209 -3.45 8.87 -5.56
CA ARG A 209 -2.78 7.89 -6.45
C ARG A 209 -3.76 7.13 -7.35
N SER A 210 -5.04 7.09 -6.97
CA SER A 210 -6.10 6.42 -7.73
C SER A 210 -6.88 7.39 -8.63
N ALA A 211 -7.00 8.65 -8.22
CA ALA A 211 -7.81 9.68 -8.89
C ALA A 211 -7.02 10.55 -9.87
N THR A 212 -5.82 10.13 -10.26
CA THR A 212 -5.04 10.80 -11.32
C THR A 212 -5.79 10.67 -12.64
N THR A 213 -6.35 11.80 -13.08
CA THR A 213 -6.83 11.96 -14.45
C THR A 213 -5.65 11.70 -15.38
N SER A 214 -5.78 10.72 -16.28
CA SER A 214 -4.88 10.59 -17.42
C SER A 214 -4.91 11.92 -18.17
N SER A 215 -3.80 12.65 -18.12
CA SER A 215 -3.52 13.77 -19.02
C SER A 215 -3.47 13.27 -20.46
#